data_AF-A0A4P6XIQ4-F1
#
_entry.id   AF-A0A4P6XIQ4-F1
#
_cell.length_a   1.000
_cell.length_b   1.000
_cell.length_c   1.000
_cell.angle_alpha   90.00
_cell.angle_beta   90.00
_cell.angle_gamma   90.00
#
_symmetry.space_group_name_H-M   'P 1'
#
loop_
_entity.id
_entity.type
_entity.pdbx_description
1 polymer ?
#
loop_
_entity_poly.entity_id
_entity_poly.type
_entity_poly.pdbx_seq_one_letter_code
_entity_poly.pdbx_strand_id
1 'polypeptide(L)'
;MTEPNYTVGVLALQGAFTEHLEYLTEASRLPQLTNAVFLFIPVRTPVQLLQCDALVVPGGESTSMSLIAERTGMFDPLVEFARQKPVWGTCAGLIFLASEICNARPHQKALGAMSIRVTRNAFGRQLDLFGEPRDFSDFAPGLADFRTVFIRAPVVSGVTNLLQGMDAVGPEVQPGAPLQDGVTISAACENKDAVNILHTLENGLVVAVRQGNKLGTLFHPELSGDCRFHAWFLQEFVVKARA
;
A
#
# COMPACT_ATOMS: atom_id res chain seq x y z
N MET A 1 -10.07 15.41 -27.51
CA MET A 1 -9.41 14.68 -26.41
C MET A 1 -10.24 13.45 -26.15
N THR A 2 -9.67 12.25 -26.23
CA THR A 2 -10.36 11.01 -25.87
C THR A 2 -10.67 11.04 -24.38
N GLU A 3 -11.90 10.71 -23.97
CA GLU A 3 -12.25 10.60 -22.55
C GLU A 3 -11.38 9.55 -21.87
N PRO A 4 -10.98 9.74 -20.60
CA PRO A 4 -10.20 8.75 -19.88
C PRO A 4 -11.04 7.49 -19.63
N ASN A 5 -10.46 6.33 -19.92
CA ASN A 5 -11.09 5.04 -19.65
C ASN A 5 -10.87 4.59 -18.19
N TYR A 6 -9.88 5.17 -17.50
CA TYR A 6 -9.53 4.81 -16.13
C TYR A 6 -9.16 6.05 -15.31
N THR A 7 -9.76 6.21 -14.14
CA THR A 7 -9.35 7.24 -13.17
C THR A 7 -8.64 6.59 -12.00
N VAL A 8 -7.38 6.96 -11.73
CA VAL A 8 -6.62 6.45 -10.58
C VAL A 8 -6.33 7.60 -9.63
N GLY A 9 -6.84 7.49 -8.41
CA GLY A 9 -6.63 8.46 -7.36
C GLY A 9 -5.32 8.20 -6.60
N VAL A 10 -4.70 9.26 -6.10
CA VAL A 10 -3.65 9.18 -5.07
C VAL A 10 -4.13 9.93 -3.84
N LEU A 11 -4.22 9.26 -2.69
CA LEU A 11 -4.69 9.89 -1.46
C LEU A 11 -3.73 11.01 -1.04
N ALA A 12 -4.25 12.23 -0.97
CA ALA A 12 -3.47 13.45 -0.76
C ALA A 12 -3.82 14.15 0.57
N LEU A 13 -4.08 13.36 1.61
CA LEU A 13 -4.30 13.84 2.98
C LEU A 13 -2.95 14.11 3.70
N GLN A 14 -1.96 13.27 3.44
CA GLN A 14 -0.60 13.34 3.96
C GLN A 14 0.29 12.45 3.09
N GLY A 15 1.58 12.76 2.99
CA GLY A 15 2.57 11.88 2.36
C GLY A 15 3.04 12.31 0.97
N ALA A 16 3.84 11.45 0.33
CA ALA A 16 4.50 11.67 -0.96
C ALA A 16 3.55 11.43 -2.16
N PHE A 17 2.38 12.08 -2.16
CA PHE A 17 1.38 11.88 -3.21
C PHE A 17 1.78 12.49 -4.55
N THR A 18 2.59 13.55 -4.55
CA THR A 18 3.02 14.24 -5.78
C THR A 18 3.91 13.33 -6.61
N GLU A 19 4.90 12.71 -5.98
CA GLU A 19 5.82 11.77 -6.59
C GLU A 19 5.03 10.59 -7.18
N HIS A 20 4.09 10.02 -6.42
CA HIS A 20 3.22 8.97 -6.96
C HIS A 20 2.44 9.40 -8.22
N LEU A 21 1.91 10.62 -8.26
CA LEU A 21 1.21 11.14 -9.45
C LEU A 21 2.16 11.28 -10.65
N GLU A 22 3.38 11.78 -10.43
CA GLU A 22 4.40 11.92 -11.48
C GLU A 22 4.78 10.56 -12.08
N TYR A 23 5.07 9.57 -11.23
CA TYR A 23 5.43 8.22 -11.68
C TYR A 23 4.26 7.48 -12.34
N LEU A 24 3.01 7.71 -11.92
CA LEU A 24 1.83 7.18 -12.61
C LEU A 24 1.69 7.79 -14.02
N THR A 25 1.91 9.09 -14.15
CA THR A 25 1.90 9.79 -15.44
C THR A 25 3.03 9.32 -16.37
N GLU A 26 4.21 9.01 -15.83
CA GLU A 26 5.29 8.44 -16.60
C GLU A 26 4.99 6.99 -17.02
N ALA A 27 4.52 6.17 -16.08
CA ALA A 27 4.15 4.78 -16.31
C ALA A 27 3.10 4.62 -17.42
N SER A 28 2.10 5.51 -17.48
CA SER A 28 1.03 5.43 -18.50
C SER A 28 1.53 5.65 -19.93
N ARG A 29 2.75 6.18 -20.11
CA ARG A 29 3.38 6.37 -21.42
C ARG A 29 4.16 5.15 -21.90
N LEU A 30 4.34 4.14 -21.05
CA LEU A 30 5.09 2.94 -21.43
C LEU A 30 4.31 2.11 -22.46
N PRO A 31 5.01 1.40 -23.38
CA PRO A 31 4.40 0.70 -24.51
C PRO A 31 3.27 -0.28 -24.15
N GLN A 32 3.35 -0.92 -22.99
CA GLN A 32 2.34 -1.87 -22.52
C GLN A 32 1.00 -1.22 -22.15
N LEU A 33 0.97 0.10 -21.92
CA LEU A 33 -0.22 0.84 -21.44
C LEU A 33 -0.79 1.80 -22.47
N THR A 34 -0.23 1.88 -23.69
CA THR A 34 -0.64 2.87 -24.71
C THR A 34 -2.08 2.72 -25.20
N ASN A 35 -2.71 1.56 -24.98
CA ASN A 35 -4.11 1.30 -25.34
C ASN A 35 -5.11 1.77 -24.27
N ALA A 36 -4.62 2.23 -23.11
CA ALA A 36 -5.43 2.71 -22.01
C ALA A 36 -5.21 4.22 -21.79
N VAL A 37 -6.30 4.97 -21.64
CA VAL A 37 -6.27 6.41 -21.34
C VAL A 37 -6.54 6.59 -19.86
N PHE A 38 -5.57 7.14 -19.13
CA PHE A 38 -5.64 7.33 -17.68
C PHE A 38 -5.83 8.80 -17.31
N LEU A 39 -6.62 9.03 -16.26
CA LEU A 39 -6.68 10.27 -15.51
C LEU A 39 -6.15 10.02 -14.10
N PHE A 40 -5.15 10.81 -13.68
CA PHE A 40 -4.57 10.74 -12.34
C PHE A 40 -4.99 11.96 -11.53
N ILE A 41 -5.59 11.76 -10.36
CA ILE A 41 -6.06 12.87 -9.51
C ILE A 41 -5.58 12.74 -8.07
N PRO A 42 -5.20 13.85 -7.41
CA PRO A 42 -5.06 13.87 -5.97
C PRO A 42 -6.45 13.79 -5.30
N VAL A 43 -6.61 12.89 -4.34
CA VAL A 43 -7.85 12.66 -3.61
C VAL A 43 -7.76 13.25 -2.21
N ARG A 44 -8.59 14.26 -1.93
CA ARG A 44 -8.73 14.92 -0.63
C ARG A 44 -10.16 14.91 -0.11
N THR A 45 -11.12 14.60 -0.98
CA THR A 45 -12.55 14.64 -0.66
C THR A 45 -13.29 13.39 -1.14
N PRO A 46 -14.44 13.06 -0.54
CA PRO A 46 -15.28 11.94 -0.99
C PRO A 46 -15.72 12.08 -2.46
N VAL A 47 -16.00 13.29 -2.93
CA VAL A 47 -16.41 13.54 -4.33
C VAL A 47 -15.30 13.15 -5.30
N GLN A 48 -14.04 13.44 -4.97
CA GLN A 48 -12.89 13.02 -5.79
C GLN A 48 -12.71 11.50 -5.75
N LEU A 49 -12.86 10.89 -4.57
CA LEU A 49 -12.73 9.45 -4.40
C LEU A 49 -13.77 8.68 -5.24
N LEU A 50 -15.01 9.17 -5.31
CA LEU A 50 -16.09 8.56 -6.10
C LEU A 50 -15.77 8.47 -7.60
N GLN A 51 -14.94 9.37 -8.12
CA GLN A 51 -14.52 9.37 -9.53
C GLN A 51 -13.48 8.29 -9.84
N CYS A 52 -12.82 7.74 -8.81
CA CYS A 52 -11.68 6.84 -8.99
C CYS A 52 -12.12 5.39 -9.23
N ASP A 53 -11.46 4.72 -10.17
CA ASP A 53 -11.53 3.28 -10.40
C ASP A 53 -10.55 2.52 -9.50
N ALA A 54 -9.42 3.13 -9.15
CA ALA A 54 -8.44 2.59 -8.19
C ALA A 54 -7.83 3.71 -7.34
N LEU A 55 -7.23 3.34 -6.21
CA LEU A 55 -6.60 4.29 -5.29
C LEU A 55 -5.19 3.84 -4.89
N VAL A 56 -4.24 4.77 -4.92
CA VAL A 56 -2.94 4.63 -4.27
C VAL A 56 -2.97 5.38 -2.94
N VAL A 57 -2.61 4.69 -1.86
CA VAL A 57 -2.44 5.25 -0.52
C VAL A 57 -0.93 5.36 -0.27
N PRO A 58 -0.35 6.57 -0.33
CA PRO A 58 1.10 6.75 -0.35
C PRO A 58 1.72 6.51 1.04
N GLY A 59 3.06 6.48 1.06
CA GLY A 59 3.86 6.51 2.28
C GLY A 59 3.76 7.85 3.03
N GLY A 60 4.27 7.90 4.25
CA GLY A 60 4.20 9.09 5.12
C GLY A 60 4.05 8.73 6.60
N GLU A 61 3.07 9.32 7.28
CA GLU A 61 2.77 9.08 8.69
C GLU A 61 1.31 8.61 8.83
N SER A 62 1.14 7.31 9.09
CA SER A 62 -0.17 6.65 9.09
C SER A 62 -1.13 7.17 10.15
N THR A 63 -0.63 7.64 11.31
CA THR A 63 -1.49 8.21 12.36
C THR A 63 -2.11 9.52 11.90
N SER A 64 -1.32 10.40 11.31
CA SER A 64 -1.75 11.68 10.76
C SER A 64 -2.76 11.47 9.64
N MET A 65 -2.49 10.51 8.74
CA MET A 65 -3.41 10.15 7.66
C MET A 65 -4.78 9.70 8.21
N SER A 66 -4.78 8.83 9.22
CA SER A 66 -6.02 8.39 9.90
C SER A 66 -6.77 9.55 10.55
N LEU A 67 -6.08 10.39 11.33
CA LEU A 67 -6.70 11.51 12.05
C LEU A 67 -7.27 12.56 11.09
N ILE A 68 -6.57 12.86 10.00
CA ILE A 68 -7.06 13.77 8.97
C ILE A 68 -8.29 13.17 8.31
N ALA A 69 -8.23 11.88 7.92
CA ALA A 69 -9.36 11.22 7.27
C ALA A 69 -10.63 11.25 8.13
N GLU A 70 -10.51 11.04 9.44
CA GLU A 70 -11.65 11.15 10.36
C GLU A 70 -12.17 12.58 10.45
N ARG A 71 -11.28 13.56 10.66
CA ARG A 71 -11.66 14.98 10.83
C ARG A 71 -12.29 15.57 9.57
N THR A 72 -11.97 15.05 8.39
CA THR A 72 -12.51 15.53 7.11
C THR A 72 -13.68 14.69 6.60
N GLY A 73 -14.16 13.69 7.34
CA GLY A 73 -15.23 12.79 6.91
C GLY A 73 -14.83 11.89 5.72
N MET A 74 -13.53 11.67 5.52
CA MET A 74 -12.97 10.85 4.45
C MET A 74 -12.80 9.39 4.87
N PHE A 75 -12.79 9.09 6.18
CA PHE A 75 -12.53 7.75 6.70
C PHE A 75 -13.53 6.70 6.21
N ASP A 76 -14.84 6.89 6.43
CA ASP A 76 -15.84 5.89 6.03
C ASP A 76 -15.89 5.70 4.50
N PRO A 77 -15.84 6.75 3.66
CA PRO A 77 -15.73 6.55 2.22
C PRO A 77 -14.46 5.80 1.79
N LEU A 78 -13.34 5.93 2.50
CA LEU A 78 -12.12 5.14 2.23
C LEU A 78 -12.32 3.67 2.57
N VAL A 79 -12.98 3.36 3.70
CA VAL A 79 -13.33 1.98 4.06
C VAL A 79 -14.21 1.35 2.97
N GLU A 80 -15.27 2.04 2.56
CA GLU A 80 -16.19 1.55 1.52
C GLU A 80 -15.50 1.38 0.17
N PHE A 81 -14.67 2.36 -0.24
CA PHE A 81 -13.89 2.25 -1.47
C PHE A 81 -12.94 1.05 -1.42
N ALA A 82 -12.22 0.89 -0.30
CA ALA A 82 -11.29 -0.21 -0.11
C ALA A 82 -11.99 -1.56 0.07
N ARG A 83 -13.29 -1.65 0.31
CA ARG A 83 -13.98 -2.95 0.23
C ARG A 83 -14.16 -3.43 -1.20
N GLN A 84 -14.36 -2.51 -2.13
CA GLN A 84 -14.86 -2.84 -3.47
C GLN A 84 -13.79 -2.70 -4.55
N LYS A 85 -13.02 -1.61 -4.50
CA LYS A 85 -12.14 -1.21 -5.61
C LYS A 85 -10.67 -1.55 -5.34
N PRO A 86 -9.84 -1.64 -6.40
CA PRO A 86 -8.40 -1.84 -6.25
C PRO A 86 -7.75 -0.74 -5.42
N VAL A 87 -6.91 -1.13 -4.46
CA VAL A 87 -6.15 -0.20 -3.62
C VAL A 87 -4.71 -0.68 -3.46
N TRP A 88 -3.77 0.23 -3.63
CA TRP A 88 -2.35 -0.01 -3.38
C TRP A 88 -1.85 0.86 -2.22
N GLY A 89 -1.46 0.24 -1.11
CA GLY A 89 -0.82 0.92 0.01
C GLY A 89 0.70 0.76 0.00
N THR A 90 1.43 1.88 -0.01
CA THR A 90 2.90 1.91 0.12
C THR A 90 3.30 2.38 1.52
N CYS A 91 4.22 1.66 2.19
CA CYS A 91 4.74 2.01 3.53
C CYS A 91 3.64 2.36 4.55
N ALA A 92 3.39 3.65 4.82
CA ALA A 92 2.32 4.10 5.71
C ALA A 92 0.92 3.73 5.20
N GLY A 93 0.71 3.70 3.88
CA GLY A 93 -0.52 3.21 3.27
C GLY A 93 -0.77 1.74 3.55
N LEU A 94 0.28 0.91 3.56
CA LEU A 94 0.15 -0.49 3.96
C LEU A 94 -0.32 -0.64 5.41
N ILE A 95 0.26 0.14 6.33
CA ILE A 95 -0.18 0.18 7.73
C ILE A 95 -1.67 0.56 7.79
N PHE A 96 -2.10 1.52 6.98
CA PHE A 96 -3.48 2.01 7.00
C PHE A 96 -4.48 0.98 6.45
N LEU A 97 -4.07 0.12 5.51
CA LEU A 97 -4.91 -0.95 4.95
C LEU A 97 -5.05 -2.18 5.85
N ALA A 98 -4.12 -2.39 6.78
CA ALA A 98 -4.09 -3.58 7.64
C ALA A 98 -5.35 -3.73 8.50
N SER A 99 -5.69 -4.97 8.86
CA SER A 99 -6.74 -5.29 9.82
C SER A 99 -6.23 -5.27 11.26
N GLU A 100 -4.92 -5.46 11.47
CA GLU A 100 -4.30 -5.35 12.79
C GLU A 100 -3.02 -4.52 12.70
N ILE A 101 -2.90 -3.50 13.57
CA ILE A 101 -1.71 -2.65 13.68
C ILE A 101 -1.14 -2.79 15.08
N CYS A 102 0.09 -3.32 15.17
CA CYS A 102 0.84 -3.38 16.41
C CYS A 102 1.71 -2.12 16.57
N ASN A 103 1.89 -1.68 17.82
CA ASN A 103 2.65 -0.48 18.15
C ASN A 103 2.05 0.78 17.47
N ALA A 104 0.72 0.85 17.40
CA ALA A 104 -0.01 1.99 16.87
C ALA A 104 -0.06 3.14 17.89
N ARG A 105 -0.27 4.36 17.40
CA ARG A 105 -0.54 5.51 18.29
C ARG A 105 -1.97 5.43 18.80
N PRO A 106 -2.27 5.91 20.02
CA PRO A 106 -3.63 6.08 20.48
C PRO A 106 -4.47 6.86 19.45
N HIS A 107 -5.73 6.45 19.26
CA HIS A 107 -6.68 7.02 18.28
C HIS A 107 -6.36 6.83 16.80
N GLN A 108 -5.27 6.14 16.44
CA GLN A 108 -5.13 5.70 15.05
C GLN A 108 -6.26 4.72 14.70
N LYS A 109 -6.75 4.75 13.48
CA LYS A 109 -7.64 3.73 12.93
C LYS A 109 -6.99 3.03 11.76
N ALA A 110 -7.46 1.82 11.50
CA ALA A 110 -7.11 1.04 10.34
C ALA A 110 -8.34 0.91 9.45
N LEU A 111 -8.15 0.89 8.13
CA LEU A 111 -9.24 0.69 7.18
C LEU A 111 -9.75 -0.75 7.18
N GLY A 112 -8.93 -1.73 7.59
CA GLY A 112 -9.32 -3.14 7.59
C GLY A 112 -9.54 -3.69 6.19
N ALA A 113 -8.81 -3.21 5.19
CA ALA A 113 -8.93 -3.64 3.80
C ALA A 113 -8.14 -4.93 3.51
N MET A 114 -7.11 -5.22 4.30
CA MET A 114 -6.28 -6.40 4.19
C MET A 114 -6.18 -7.15 5.51
N SER A 115 -6.40 -8.47 5.50
CA SER A 115 -6.34 -9.38 6.65
C SER A 115 -4.89 -9.70 7.03
N ILE A 116 -4.15 -8.66 7.40
CA ILE A 116 -2.73 -8.71 7.77
C ILE A 116 -2.50 -7.97 9.09
N ARG A 117 -1.49 -8.43 9.83
CA ARG A 117 -0.93 -7.73 10.98
C ARG A 117 0.31 -6.98 10.54
N VAL A 118 0.35 -5.69 10.86
CA VAL A 118 1.49 -4.82 10.57
C VAL A 118 2.04 -4.20 11.85
N THR A 119 3.33 -4.40 12.12
CA THR A 119 4.03 -3.78 13.24
C THR A 119 4.75 -2.52 12.79
N ARG A 120 4.44 -1.38 13.43
CA ARG A 120 5.09 -0.09 13.13
C ARG A 120 6.51 -0.03 13.72
N ASN A 121 7.43 0.58 12.96
CA ASN A 121 8.79 0.92 13.40
C ASN A 121 9.57 -0.27 14.01
N ALA A 122 9.28 -1.48 13.55
CA ALA A 122 9.81 -2.73 14.10
C ALA A 122 11.35 -2.79 14.17
N PHE A 123 12.04 -2.11 13.26
CA PHE A 123 13.50 -2.18 13.09
C PHE A 123 14.25 -0.90 13.48
N GLY A 124 13.56 0.13 13.99
CA GLY A 124 14.20 1.43 14.26
C GLY A 124 14.89 2.02 13.01
N ARG A 125 16.07 2.63 13.19
CA ARG A 125 16.91 3.16 12.08
C ARG A 125 17.74 2.09 11.35
N GLN A 126 17.65 0.83 11.76
CA GLN A 126 18.57 -0.23 11.28
C GLN A 126 18.19 -0.78 9.90
N LEU A 127 16.94 -0.57 9.45
CA LEU A 127 16.44 -1.00 8.14
C LEU A 127 16.33 0.14 7.12
N ASP A 128 16.93 1.30 7.38
CA ASP A 128 17.00 2.38 6.39
C ASP A 128 18.00 1.97 5.27
N LEU A 129 17.54 1.07 4.40
CA LEU A 129 18.24 0.57 3.22
C LEU A 129 17.83 1.44 2.04
N PHE A 130 18.73 2.36 1.67
CA PHE A 130 18.49 3.29 0.58
C PHE A 130 18.95 2.72 -0.76
N GLY A 131 18.01 2.16 -1.52
CA GLY A 131 18.14 2.08 -2.98
C GLY A 131 18.92 0.89 -3.54
N GLU A 132 19.03 -0.21 -2.80
CA GLU A 132 19.56 -1.47 -3.36
C GLU A 132 18.58 -2.06 -4.38
N PRO A 133 19.05 -2.47 -5.58
CA PRO A 133 18.22 -3.18 -6.55
C PRO A 133 17.71 -4.51 -5.99
N ARG A 134 16.45 -4.84 -6.28
CA ARG A 134 15.81 -6.10 -5.90
C ARG A 134 15.10 -6.71 -7.10
N ASP A 135 15.09 -8.04 -7.14
CA ASP A 135 14.38 -8.80 -8.15
C ASP A 135 12.94 -9.08 -7.69
N PHE A 136 11.98 -8.51 -8.40
CA PHE A 136 10.55 -8.72 -8.23
C PHE A 136 9.91 -9.39 -9.45
N SER A 137 10.72 -9.92 -10.37
CA SER A 137 10.25 -10.49 -11.64
C SER A 137 9.36 -11.71 -11.47
N ASP A 138 9.45 -12.42 -10.33
CA ASP A 138 8.60 -13.55 -9.96
C ASP A 138 7.11 -13.22 -9.93
N PHE A 139 6.74 -12.00 -9.52
CA PHE A 139 5.33 -11.56 -9.47
C PHE A 139 5.04 -10.34 -10.36
N ALA A 140 6.08 -9.61 -10.76
CA ALA A 140 6.00 -8.42 -11.60
C ALA A 140 7.01 -8.53 -12.75
N PRO A 141 6.63 -9.19 -13.86
CA PRO A 141 7.52 -9.38 -15.00
C PRO A 141 8.13 -8.05 -15.48
N GLY A 142 9.45 -8.04 -15.66
CA GLY A 142 10.20 -6.84 -16.07
C GLY A 142 10.79 -6.01 -14.91
N LEU A 143 10.62 -6.43 -13.67
CA LEU A 143 11.19 -5.81 -12.46
C LEU A 143 12.33 -6.65 -11.84
N ALA A 144 13.27 -7.15 -12.65
CA ALA A 144 14.38 -7.98 -12.17
C ALA A 144 15.45 -7.20 -11.37
N ASP A 145 15.46 -5.87 -11.49
CA ASP A 145 16.50 -4.98 -10.97
C ASP A 145 15.90 -3.67 -10.44
N PHE A 146 14.81 -3.75 -9.69
CA PHE A 146 14.10 -2.57 -9.23
C PHE A 146 14.79 -1.91 -8.03
N ARG A 147 15.20 -0.64 -8.18
CA ARG A 147 15.79 0.15 -7.10
C ARG A 147 14.78 0.31 -5.95
N THR A 148 15.04 -0.37 -4.84
CA THR A 148 14.08 -0.47 -3.74
C THR A 148 14.52 0.40 -2.57
N VAL A 149 13.63 1.31 -2.14
CA VAL A 149 13.91 2.27 -1.07
C VAL A 149 13.07 1.94 0.17
N PHE A 150 13.73 1.61 1.29
CA PHE A 150 13.09 1.40 2.58
C PHE A 150 13.42 2.55 3.52
N ILE A 151 12.40 3.21 4.06
CA ILE A 151 12.56 4.31 5.02
C ILE A 151 11.63 4.04 6.19
N ARG A 152 12.20 3.74 7.35
CA ARG A 152 11.45 3.39 8.57
C ARG A 152 10.31 2.40 8.29
N ALA A 153 10.60 1.40 7.46
CA ALA A 153 9.58 0.50 6.93
C ALA A 153 8.85 -0.25 8.06
N PRO A 154 7.53 -0.42 7.96
CA PRO A 154 6.80 -1.31 8.85
C PRO A 154 7.16 -2.77 8.57
N VAL A 155 6.62 -3.70 9.36
CA VAL A 155 6.77 -5.14 9.12
C VAL A 155 5.41 -5.79 9.07
N VAL A 156 5.17 -6.58 8.03
CA VAL A 156 4.04 -7.53 8.05
C VAL A 156 4.44 -8.68 8.97
N SER A 157 3.81 -8.74 10.13
CA SER A 157 4.12 -9.69 11.22
C SER A 157 3.09 -10.82 11.34
N GLY A 158 2.02 -10.77 10.53
CA GLY A 158 1.05 -11.84 10.46
C GLY A 158 0.14 -11.74 9.24
N VAL A 159 -0.34 -12.89 8.76
CA VAL A 159 -1.30 -13.00 7.66
C VAL A 159 -2.40 -13.99 8.02
N THR A 160 -3.63 -13.74 7.57
CA THR A 160 -4.72 -14.70 7.80
C THR A 160 -4.48 -16.02 7.06
N ASN A 161 -4.69 -17.12 7.77
CA ASN A 161 -4.55 -18.48 7.28
C ASN A 161 -5.89 -19.07 6.82
N LEU A 162 -5.85 -20.26 6.22
CA LEU A 162 -7.02 -20.94 5.66
C LEU A 162 -8.11 -21.27 6.70
N LEU A 163 -7.77 -21.30 7.98
CA LEU A 163 -8.69 -21.54 9.10
C LEU A 163 -9.21 -20.24 9.75
N GLN A 164 -8.97 -19.09 9.10
CA GLN A 164 -9.27 -17.76 9.64
C GLN A 164 -8.51 -17.40 10.92
N GLY A 165 -7.48 -18.17 11.29
CA GLY A 165 -6.46 -17.77 12.26
C GLY A 165 -5.43 -16.83 11.61
N MET A 166 -4.51 -16.27 12.39
CA MET A 166 -3.44 -15.42 11.86
C MET A 166 -2.08 -16.08 12.12
N ASP A 167 -1.41 -16.49 11.05
CA ASP A 167 -0.07 -17.07 11.12
C ASP A 167 0.96 -15.96 11.27
N ALA A 168 1.91 -16.14 12.19
CA ALA A 168 3.05 -15.23 12.31
C ALA A 168 3.94 -15.37 11.07
N VAL A 169 4.32 -14.23 10.48
CA VAL A 169 5.24 -14.17 9.35
C VAL A 169 6.23 -13.03 9.57
N GLY A 170 7.27 -13.00 8.74
CA GLY A 170 8.31 -12.01 8.89
C GLY A 170 9.38 -12.43 9.91
N PRO A 171 10.44 -11.64 10.03
CA PRO A 171 11.48 -11.85 11.03
C PRO A 171 10.89 -11.68 12.43
N GLU A 172 11.48 -12.35 13.42
CA GLU A 172 11.17 -12.06 14.83
C GLU A 172 11.49 -10.59 15.12
N VAL A 173 10.43 -9.79 15.17
CA VAL A 173 10.53 -8.41 15.58
C VAL A 173 10.68 -8.41 17.09
N GLN A 174 11.90 -8.23 17.60
CA GLN A 174 12.04 -7.63 18.92
C GLN A 174 11.33 -6.28 18.83
N PRO A 175 10.28 -6.01 19.61
CA PRO A 175 9.61 -4.72 19.56
C PRO A 175 10.70 -3.66 19.76
N GLY A 176 11.04 -2.90 18.72
CA GLY A 176 11.83 -1.69 18.89
C GLY A 176 11.19 -0.91 20.02
N ALA A 177 12.02 -0.37 20.94
CA ALA A 177 11.59 0.17 22.25
C ALA A 177 10.14 0.67 22.16
N PRO A 178 9.18 0.00 22.84
CA PRO A 178 7.76 0.22 22.63
C PRO A 178 7.53 1.72 22.58
N LEU A 179 6.77 2.19 21.58
CA LEU A 179 6.34 3.58 21.63
C LEU A 179 5.76 3.78 23.02
N GLN A 180 6.17 4.83 23.72
CA GLN A 180 5.48 5.23 24.94
C GLN A 180 3.98 5.30 24.56
N ASP A 181 3.17 4.46 25.20
CA ASP A 181 1.74 4.27 24.96
C ASP A 181 1.33 3.61 23.62
N GLY A 182 2.17 2.74 23.05
CA GLY A 182 1.82 1.94 21.88
C GLY A 182 0.66 0.98 22.15
N VAL A 183 -0.37 1.01 21.30
CA VAL A 183 -1.56 0.14 21.40
C VAL A 183 -1.65 -0.81 20.20
N THR A 184 -2.36 -1.93 20.38
CA THR A 184 -2.79 -2.78 19.25
C THR A 184 -4.17 -2.32 18.80
N ILE A 185 -4.33 -2.12 17.50
CA ILE A 185 -5.57 -1.67 16.89
C ILE A 185 -6.05 -2.73 15.92
N SER A 186 -7.31 -3.11 16.04
CA SER A 186 -7.94 -4.08 15.15
C SER A 186 -9.13 -3.43 14.42
N ALA A 187 -9.25 -3.70 13.13
CA ALA A 187 -10.38 -3.33 12.30
C ALA A 187 -10.98 -4.60 11.66
N ALA A 188 -12.30 -4.61 11.49
CA ALA A 188 -12.96 -5.69 10.80
C ALA A 188 -12.49 -5.73 9.34
N CYS A 189 -12.10 -6.91 8.86
CA CYS A 189 -11.79 -7.15 7.46
C CYS A 189 -12.83 -8.08 6.86
N GLU A 190 -13.55 -7.58 5.86
CA GLU A 190 -14.57 -8.34 5.13
C GLU A 190 -13.99 -9.02 3.87
N ASN A 191 -12.73 -8.77 3.56
CA ASN A 191 -12.04 -9.38 2.43
C ASN A 191 -11.81 -10.87 2.69
N LYS A 192 -12.50 -11.71 1.92
CA LYS A 192 -12.46 -13.18 2.03
C LYS A 192 -11.38 -13.83 1.16
N ASP A 193 -10.72 -13.05 0.31
CA ASP A 193 -9.64 -13.57 -0.53
C ASP A 193 -8.45 -13.99 0.32
N ALA A 194 -7.70 -14.98 -0.15
CA ALA A 194 -6.47 -15.41 0.50
C ALA A 194 -5.40 -14.30 0.42
N VAL A 195 -4.65 -14.12 1.51
CA VAL A 195 -3.48 -13.26 1.53
C VAL A 195 -2.30 -14.02 0.91
N ASN A 196 -1.78 -13.49 -0.19
CA ASN A 196 -0.59 -13.99 -0.87
C ASN A 196 0.61 -13.11 -0.53
N ILE A 197 1.65 -13.71 0.03
CA ILE A 197 2.96 -13.07 0.14
C ILE A 197 3.60 -13.11 -1.24
N LEU A 198 3.78 -11.93 -1.85
CA LEU A 198 4.36 -11.82 -3.19
C LEU A 198 5.88 -11.92 -3.16
N HIS A 199 6.51 -11.37 -2.12
CA HIS A 199 7.96 -11.39 -2.00
C HIS A 199 8.44 -11.24 -0.56
N THR A 200 9.48 -12.01 -0.23
CA THR A 200 10.16 -12.02 1.06
C THR A 200 11.67 -11.91 0.83
N LEU A 201 12.33 -10.99 1.54
CA LEU A 201 13.79 -10.85 1.49
C LEU A 201 14.49 -12.00 2.23
N GLU A 202 15.79 -12.16 2.00
CA GLU A 202 16.63 -13.19 2.63
C GLU A 202 16.57 -13.20 4.16
N ASN A 203 16.35 -12.03 4.78
CA ASN A 203 16.21 -11.89 6.24
C ASN A 203 14.79 -12.23 6.75
N GLY A 204 13.93 -12.77 5.89
CA GLY A 204 12.53 -13.10 6.21
C GLY A 204 11.57 -11.92 6.10
N LEU A 205 12.02 -10.70 5.77
CA LEU A 205 11.13 -9.54 5.68
C LEU A 205 10.18 -9.67 4.49
N VAL A 206 8.88 -9.75 4.78
CA VAL A 206 7.82 -9.70 3.77
C VAL A 206 7.70 -8.27 3.24
N VAL A 207 8.01 -8.03 1.97
CA VAL A 207 8.07 -6.68 1.38
C VAL A 207 6.93 -6.34 0.43
N ALA A 208 6.22 -7.37 -0.06
CA ALA A 208 5.05 -7.20 -0.91
C ALA A 208 4.00 -8.28 -0.61
N VAL A 209 2.74 -7.86 -0.50
CA VAL A 209 1.58 -8.72 -0.22
C VAL A 209 0.40 -8.36 -1.13
N ARG A 210 -0.41 -9.34 -1.48
CA ARG A 210 -1.65 -9.17 -2.24
C ARG A 210 -2.80 -9.89 -1.56
N GLN A 211 -3.98 -9.28 -1.52
CA GLN A 211 -5.22 -9.94 -1.12
C GLN A 211 -6.34 -9.50 -2.06
N GLY A 212 -6.73 -10.37 -2.98
CA GLY A 212 -7.67 -10.00 -4.05
C GLY A 212 -7.12 -8.87 -4.92
N ASN A 213 -7.87 -7.76 -4.96
CA ASN A 213 -7.51 -6.51 -5.64
C ASN A 213 -6.75 -5.51 -4.74
N LYS A 214 -6.24 -5.95 -3.58
CA LYS A 214 -5.42 -5.14 -2.68
C LYS A 214 -3.96 -5.48 -2.82
N LEU A 215 -3.15 -4.43 -2.92
CA LEU A 215 -1.70 -4.52 -2.98
C LEU A 215 -1.10 -3.75 -1.81
N GLY A 216 -0.14 -4.37 -1.13
CA GLY A 216 0.61 -3.78 -0.05
C GLY A 216 2.10 -3.90 -0.30
N THR A 217 2.86 -2.79 -0.21
CA THR A 217 4.32 -2.80 -0.32
C THR A 217 4.97 -2.04 0.82
N LEU A 218 6.10 -2.53 1.33
CA LEU A 218 6.84 -1.91 2.44
C LEU A 218 7.75 -0.77 1.98
N PHE A 219 8.19 -0.82 0.73
CA PHE A 219 9.11 0.14 0.13
C PHE A 219 8.38 1.31 -0.52
N HIS A 220 9.17 2.32 -0.87
CA HIS A 220 8.77 3.56 -1.53
C HIS A 220 9.11 3.52 -3.03
N PRO A 221 8.24 2.94 -3.88
CA PRO A 221 8.46 2.88 -5.33
C PRO A 221 8.57 4.28 -5.96
N GLU A 222 7.93 5.30 -5.36
CA GLU A 222 7.97 6.69 -5.78
C GLU A 222 9.33 7.37 -5.57
N LEU A 223 10.25 6.74 -4.84
CA LEU A 223 11.61 7.22 -4.60
C LEU A 223 12.67 6.43 -5.39
N SER A 224 12.23 5.48 -6.22
CA SER A 224 13.13 4.55 -6.92
C SER A 224 13.89 5.20 -8.07
N GLY A 225 13.31 6.19 -8.77
CA GLY A 225 13.81 6.63 -10.08
C GLY A 225 13.22 5.83 -11.25
N ASP A 226 12.26 4.93 -10.99
CA ASP A 226 11.77 3.93 -11.95
C ASP A 226 10.24 3.75 -11.87
N CYS A 227 9.53 4.04 -12.96
CA CYS A 227 8.07 3.94 -13.04
C CYS A 227 7.54 2.52 -13.38
N ARG A 228 8.41 1.53 -13.60
CA ARG A 228 7.99 0.17 -13.99
C ARG A 228 7.06 -0.49 -12.97
N PHE A 229 7.26 -0.23 -11.68
CA PHE A 229 6.37 -0.78 -10.63
C PHE A 229 4.97 -0.16 -10.70
N HIS A 230 4.86 1.15 -10.93
CA HIS A 230 3.59 1.83 -11.14
C HIS A 230 2.91 1.33 -12.42
N ALA A 231 3.68 1.09 -13.49
CA ALA A 231 3.14 0.52 -14.73
C ALA A 231 2.60 -0.90 -14.53
N TRP A 232 3.30 -1.72 -13.75
CA TRP A 232 2.82 -3.04 -13.36
C TRP A 232 1.51 -2.93 -12.55
N PHE A 233 1.42 -2.02 -11.58
CA PHE A 233 0.18 -1.76 -10.85
C PHE A 233 -0.98 -1.35 -11.78
N LEU A 234 -0.77 -0.40 -12.68
CA LEU A 234 -1.78 0.04 -13.65
C LEU A 234 -2.25 -1.13 -14.52
N GLN A 235 -1.32 -1.93 -15.04
CA GLN A 235 -1.66 -3.07 -15.88
C GLN A 235 -2.42 -4.15 -15.10
N GLU A 236 -1.91 -4.56 -13.95
CA GLU A 236 -2.38 -5.74 -13.21
C GLU A 236 -3.64 -5.46 -12.39
N PHE A 237 -3.72 -4.29 -11.76
CA PHE A 237 -4.80 -3.96 -10.82
C PHE A 237 -5.86 -3.02 -11.39
N VAL A 238 -5.57 -2.30 -12.47
CA VAL A 238 -6.51 -1.31 -13.05
C VAL A 238 -7.04 -1.80 -14.39
N VAL A 239 -6.17 -2.08 -15.36
CA VAL A 239 -6.58 -2.48 -16.71
C VAL A 239 -7.19 -3.88 -16.70
N LYS A 240 -6.48 -4.88 -16.16
CA LYS A 240 -6.96 -6.27 -16.12
C LYS A 240 -8.17 -6.47 -15.20
N ALA A 241 -8.31 -5.67 -14.14
CA ALA A 241 -9.45 -5.78 -13.23
C ALA A 241 -10.79 -5.36 -13.86
N ARG A 242 -10.74 -4.64 -14.99
CA ARG A 242 -11.92 -4.19 -15.76
C ARG A 242 -12.15 -4.99 -17.04
N ALA A 243 -11.21 -5.87 -17.42
CA ALA A 243 -11.29 -6.73 -18.60
C ALA A 243 -12.11 -7.99 -18.29
#